data_AF-A0A0C1EM67-F1
#
_entry.id   AF-A0A0C1EM67-F1
#
_cell.length_a   1.000
_cell.length_b   1.000
_cell.length_c   1.000
_cell.angle_alpha   90.00
_cell.angle_beta   90.00
_cell.angle_gamma   90.00
#
_symmetry.space_group_name_H-M   'P 1'
#
loop_
_entity.id
_entity.type
_entity.pdbx_description
1 polymer ?
#
loop_
_entity_poly.entity_id
_entity_poly.type
_entity_poly.pdbx_seq_one_letter_code
_entity_poly.pdbx_strand_id
1 'polypeptide(L)'
;TPGLAVVLVGEDPASQVYVRSKGKQTVEVGMNSYEHKLDADTSEADLLALIDQLNNDASVHGILVQLPLPGHLDEDLVINSIAPEKDVDGFHISNVGLLGTGQKSMVPCTPLGCLMMLRDHHGSISGMDAVVIGRSNIVGKPMAQLLLGDSCTVTIAHSRTKDLPDVVRRADIVVAAVGRPEMVPGDWIKEGATVIDVGINRIERDGKNVLVGDVDFNSAAERAGAITPVPGGVGPMTIACLLANTVTACCRANNLAEPEGLTA
;
A
#
# COMPACT_ATOMS: atom_id res chain seq x y z
N THR A 1 -21.30 -13.09 3.24
CA THR A 1 -19.91 -13.37 2.85
C THR A 1 -19.31 -12.12 2.27
N PRO A 2 -18.11 -11.68 2.69
CA PRO A 2 -17.48 -10.52 2.11
C PRO A 2 -17.23 -10.71 0.61
N GLY A 3 -17.32 -9.63 -0.16
CA GLY A 3 -17.20 -9.65 -1.61
C GLY A 3 -16.23 -8.55 -2.07
N LEU A 4 -15.19 -8.94 -2.80
CA LEU A 4 -14.18 -8.04 -3.35
C LEU A 4 -14.31 -7.98 -4.87
N ALA A 5 -14.58 -6.79 -5.39
CA ALA A 5 -14.50 -6.51 -6.82
C ALA A 5 -13.13 -5.93 -7.17
N VAL A 6 -12.47 -6.52 -8.17
CA VAL A 6 -11.19 -6.05 -8.71
C VAL A 6 -11.39 -5.62 -10.16
N VAL A 7 -11.09 -4.37 -10.45
CA VAL A 7 -11.19 -3.77 -11.79
C VAL A 7 -9.77 -3.57 -12.33
N LEU A 8 -9.51 -4.12 -13.51
CA LEU A 8 -8.27 -3.98 -14.25
C LEU A 8 -8.58 -3.37 -15.63
N VAL A 9 -7.86 -2.31 -15.99
CA VAL A 9 -7.98 -1.68 -17.31
C VAL A 9 -6.68 -1.85 -18.08
N GLY A 10 -6.75 -2.58 -19.20
CA GLY A 10 -5.61 -2.90 -20.04
C GLY A 10 -4.85 -4.17 -19.65
N GLU A 11 -3.68 -4.36 -20.29
CA GLU A 11 -2.97 -5.64 -20.30
C GLU A 11 -1.55 -5.57 -19.73
N ASP A 12 -1.26 -4.68 -18.76
CA ASP A 12 0.06 -4.66 -18.14
C ASP A 12 0.39 -6.04 -17.51
N PRO A 13 1.42 -6.76 -17.99
CA PRO A 13 1.74 -8.10 -17.50
C PRO A 13 2.09 -8.13 -16.01
N ALA A 14 2.64 -7.03 -15.46
CA ALA A 14 2.91 -6.95 -14.03
C ALA A 14 1.59 -6.91 -13.22
N SER A 15 0.64 -6.09 -13.66
CA SER A 15 -0.69 -5.99 -13.06
C SER A 15 -1.46 -7.31 -13.08
N GLN A 16 -1.38 -8.09 -14.17
CA GLN A 16 -2.09 -9.38 -14.25
C GLN A 16 -1.63 -10.41 -13.21
N VAL A 17 -0.32 -10.48 -12.93
CA VAL A 17 0.22 -11.41 -11.91
C VAL A 17 -0.30 -11.04 -10.52
N TYR A 18 -0.31 -9.74 -10.19
CA TYR A 18 -0.82 -9.25 -8.92
C TYR A 18 -2.33 -9.50 -8.77
N VAL A 19 -3.13 -9.17 -9.78
CA VAL A 19 -4.58 -9.38 -9.76
C VAL A 19 -4.91 -10.86 -9.61
N ARG A 20 -4.21 -11.75 -10.33
CA ARG A 20 -4.39 -13.19 -10.19
C ARG A 20 -4.12 -13.67 -8.76
N SER A 21 -3.07 -13.15 -8.12
CA SER A 21 -2.76 -13.49 -6.73
C SER A 21 -3.85 -12.99 -5.77
N LYS A 22 -4.35 -11.76 -5.97
CA LYS A 22 -5.44 -11.19 -5.16
C LYS A 22 -6.71 -12.04 -5.28
N GLY A 23 -7.12 -12.40 -6.49
CA GLY A 23 -8.31 -13.24 -6.72
C GLY A 23 -8.17 -14.62 -6.08
N LYS A 24 -7.00 -15.28 -6.23
CA LYS A 24 -6.74 -16.58 -5.59
C LYS A 24 -6.85 -16.49 -4.07
N GLN A 25 -6.17 -15.51 -3.45
CA GLN A 25 -6.15 -15.37 -1.99
C GLN A 25 -7.52 -14.96 -1.44
N THR A 26 -8.29 -14.16 -2.17
CA THR A 26 -9.68 -13.79 -1.82
C THR A 26 -10.55 -15.04 -1.67
N VAL A 27 -10.50 -15.95 -2.64
CA VAL A 27 -11.24 -17.21 -2.58
C VAL A 27 -10.69 -18.14 -1.49
N GLU A 28 -9.37 -18.19 -1.32
CA GLU A 28 -8.70 -18.99 -0.29
C GLU A 28 -9.15 -18.64 1.13
N VAL A 29 -9.38 -17.35 1.42
CA VAL A 29 -9.90 -16.88 2.71
C VAL A 29 -11.43 -16.93 2.82
N GLY A 30 -12.12 -17.54 1.85
CA GLY A 30 -13.57 -17.77 1.88
C GLY A 30 -14.43 -16.57 1.46
N MET A 31 -13.86 -15.58 0.77
CA MET A 31 -14.59 -14.42 0.25
C MET A 31 -15.04 -14.64 -1.20
N ASN A 32 -16.05 -13.89 -1.62
CA ASN A 32 -16.42 -13.81 -3.04
C ASN A 32 -15.44 -12.88 -3.77
N SER A 33 -14.96 -13.32 -4.94
CA SER A 33 -14.09 -12.53 -5.80
C SER A 33 -14.82 -12.22 -7.11
N TYR A 34 -14.91 -10.95 -7.47
CA TYR A 34 -15.48 -10.48 -8.73
C TYR A 34 -14.36 -9.79 -9.53
N GLU A 35 -14.04 -10.31 -10.72
CA GLU A 35 -12.95 -9.77 -11.54
C GLU A 35 -13.54 -9.13 -12.80
N HIS A 36 -13.20 -7.86 -13.01
CA HIS A 36 -13.61 -7.07 -14.18
C HIS A 36 -12.36 -6.68 -14.96
N LYS A 37 -12.19 -7.27 -16.15
CA LYS A 37 -11.11 -6.92 -17.08
C LYS A 37 -11.70 -6.08 -18.21
N LEU A 38 -11.20 -4.86 -18.31
CA LEU A 38 -11.60 -3.89 -19.31
C LEU A 38 -10.43 -3.67 -20.28
N ASP A 39 -10.75 -3.37 -21.54
CA ASP A 39 -9.75 -3.12 -22.55
C ASP A 39 -9.00 -1.81 -22.28
N ALA A 40 -7.77 -1.70 -22.79
CA ALA A 40 -6.90 -0.54 -22.56
C ALA A 40 -7.47 0.77 -23.16
N ASP A 41 -8.41 0.68 -24.09
CA ASP A 41 -9.09 1.81 -24.75
C ASP A 41 -10.48 2.11 -24.14
N THR A 42 -10.85 1.42 -23.06
CA THR A 42 -12.10 1.68 -22.32
C THR A 42 -12.23 3.17 -21.98
N SER A 43 -13.42 3.71 -22.21
CA SER A 43 -13.69 5.12 -21.94
C SER A 43 -13.81 5.38 -20.44
N GLU A 44 -13.48 6.60 -20.01
CA GLU A 44 -13.67 7.02 -18.63
C GLU A 44 -15.13 6.90 -18.19
N ALA A 45 -16.08 7.23 -19.08
CA ALA A 45 -17.50 7.10 -18.80
C ALA A 45 -17.93 5.65 -18.51
N ASP A 46 -17.41 4.69 -19.28
CA ASP A 46 -17.73 3.27 -19.08
C ASP A 46 -17.11 2.72 -17.78
N LEU A 47 -15.89 3.13 -17.47
CA LEU A 47 -15.23 2.77 -16.21
C LEU A 47 -16.00 3.33 -14.99
N LEU A 48 -16.39 4.60 -15.04
CA LEU A 48 -17.19 5.22 -13.97
C LEU A 48 -18.58 4.59 -13.83
N ALA A 49 -19.21 4.19 -14.94
CA ALA A 49 -20.48 3.47 -14.90
C ALA A 49 -20.36 2.09 -14.24
N LEU A 50 -19.26 1.36 -14.50
CA LEU A 50 -18.97 0.11 -13.78
C LEU A 50 -18.78 0.35 -12.28
N ILE A 51 -18.01 1.38 -11.91
CA ILE A 51 -17.79 1.71 -10.49
C ILE A 51 -19.11 2.06 -9.80
N ASP A 52 -19.98 2.83 -10.45
CA ASP A 52 -21.32 3.12 -9.92
C ASP A 52 -22.16 1.84 -9.75
N GLN A 53 -22.12 0.92 -10.71
CA GLN A 53 -22.78 -0.39 -10.55
C GLN A 53 -22.25 -1.15 -9.32
N LEU A 54 -20.94 -1.19 -9.12
CA LEU A 54 -20.31 -1.88 -7.99
C LEU A 54 -20.59 -1.19 -6.65
N ASN A 55 -20.66 0.14 -6.63
CA ASN A 55 -21.07 0.91 -5.46
C ASN A 55 -22.50 0.54 -5.02
N ASN A 56 -23.40 0.33 -5.97
CA ASN A 56 -24.80 0.00 -5.69
C ASN A 56 -25.06 -1.51 -5.48
N ASP A 57 -24.09 -2.38 -5.75
CA ASP A 57 -24.23 -3.82 -5.55
C ASP A 57 -24.02 -4.22 -4.08
N ALA A 58 -25.07 -4.68 -3.41
CA ALA A 58 -25.03 -5.11 -2.00
C ALA A 58 -24.18 -6.37 -1.74
N SER A 59 -23.81 -7.13 -2.78
CA SER A 59 -22.91 -8.28 -2.65
C SER A 59 -21.42 -7.87 -2.66
N VAL A 60 -21.11 -6.66 -3.14
CA VAL A 60 -19.77 -6.08 -3.20
C VAL A 60 -19.55 -5.20 -1.97
N HIS A 61 -18.52 -5.53 -1.20
CA HIS A 61 -18.15 -4.82 0.03
C HIS A 61 -16.83 -4.07 -0.11
N GLY A 62 -15.97 -4.50 -1.03
CA GLY A 62 -14.72 -3.84 -1.37
C GLY A 62 -14.58 -3.68 -2.88
N ILE A 63 -14.08 -2.54 -3.31
CA ILE A 63 -13.73 -2.24 -4.69
C ILE A 63 -12.25 -1.86 -4.73
N LEU A 64 -11.52 -2.52 -5.62
CA LEU A 64 -10.14 -2.19 -5.95
C LEU A 64 -10.06 -1.89 -7.45
N VAL A 65 -9.62 -0.69 -7.80
CA VAL A 65 -9.18 -0.37 -9.16
C VAL A 65 -7.66 -0.49 -9.20
N GLN A 66 -7.14 -1.39 -10.05
CA GLN A 66 -5.70 -1.63 -10.14
C GLN A 66 -5.01 -0.49 -10.89
N LEU A 67 -4.04 0.15 -10.24
CA LEU A 67 -3.20 1.21 -10.79
C LEU A 67 -1.85 0.66 -11.34
N PRO A 68 -1.18 1.37 -12.25
CA PRO A 68 -1.62 2.61 -12.90
C PRO A 68 -2.72 2.37 -13.95
N LEU A 69 -3.56 3.38 -14.19
CA LEU A 69 -4.51 3.35 -15.29
C LEU A 69 -3.84 3.78 -16.62
N PRO A 70 -4.42 3.41 -17.77
CA PRO A 70 -4.08 4.03 -19.05
C PRO A 70 -4.11 5.56 -18.97
N GLY A 71 -3.15 6.24 -19.59
CA GLY A 71 -2.92 7.67 -19.39
C GLY A 71 -4.02 8.62 -19.92
N HIS A 72 -5.04 8.11 -20.60
CA HIS A 72 -6.24 8.88 -20.98
C HIS A 72 -7.33 8.89 -19.92
N LEU A 73 -7.16 8.14 -18.82
CA LEU A 73 -8.09 8.08 -17.69
C LEU A 73 -7.56 8.91 -16.52
N ASP A 74 -8.44 9.65 -15.84
CA ASP A 74 -8.10 10.37 -14.62
C ASP A 74 -8.17 9.44 -13.39
N GLU A 75 -6.99 9.05 -12.87
CA GLU A 75 -6.89 8.19 -11.68
C GLU A 75 -7.55 8.81 -10.45
N ASP A 76 -7.41 10.12 -10.24
CA ASP A 76 -7.99 10.80 -9.07
C ASP A 76 -9.52 10.79 -9.17
N LEU A 77 -10.09 11.03 -10.36
CA LEU A 77 -11.53 10.93 -10.58
C LEU A 77 -12.05 9.52 -10.32
N VAL A 78 -11.37 8.51 -10.87
CA VAL A 78 -11.72 7.10 -10.70
C VAL A 78 -11.68 6.68 -9.23
N ILE A 79 -10.60 6.98 -8.52
CA ILE A 79 -10.46 6.68 -7.09
C ILE A 79 -11.58 7.33 -6.28
N ASN A 80 -11.90 8.60 -6.56
CA ASN A 80 -12.93 9.35 -5.83
C ASN A 80 -14.37 9.00 -6.25
N SER A 81 -14.54 8.17 -7.27
CA SER A 81 -15.86 7.63 -7.65
C SER A 81 -16.23 6.37 -6.86
N ILE A 82 -15.26 5.72 -6.21
CA ILE A 82 -15.50 4.56 -5.34
C ILE A 82 -16.16 5.05 -4.04
N ALA A 83 -17.25 4.43 -3.60
CA ALA A 83 -17.88 4.79 -2.33
C ALA A 83 -16.85 4.63 -1.18
N PRO A 84 -16.66 5.64 -0.30
CA PRO A 84 -15.63 5.61 0.74
C PRO A 84 -15.67 4.35 1.63
N GLU A 85 -16.86 3.85 1.91
CA GLU A 85 -17.10 2.64 2.70
C GLU A 85 -16.72 1.34 1.98
N LYS A 86 -16.61 1.36 0.64
CA LYS A 86 -16.14 0.24 -0.20
C LYS A 86 -14.72 0.44 -0.73
N ASP A 87 -14.09 1.58 -0.50
CA ASP A 87 -12.70 1.86 -0.83
C ASP A 87 -11.77 1.11 0.13
N VAL A 88 -11.59 -0.18 -0.15
CA VAL A 88 -10.78 -1.09 0.67
C VAL A 88 -9.28 -0.93 0.42
N ASP A 89 -8.88 -0.18 -0.61
CA ASP A 89 -7.47 0.22 -0.81
C ASP A 89 -7.13 1.55 -0.11
N GLY A 90 -8.14 2.28 0.38
CA GLY A 90 -8.01 3.41 1.30
C GLY A 90 -7.57 4.73 0.66
N PHE A 91 -7.68 4.87 -0.67
CA PHE A 91 -7.18 6.04 -1.39
C PHE A 91 -8.21 7.15 -1.60
N HIS A 92 -9.49 6.88 -1.36
CA HIS A 92 -10.54 7.87 -1.46
C HIS A 92 -10.24 9.05 -0.52
N ILE A 93 -10.42 10.28 -1.01
CA ILE A 93 -10.07 11.51 -0.26
C ILE A 93 -10.70 11.57 1.13
N SER A 94 -11.93 11.09 1.29
CA SER A 94 -12.60 10.98 2.58
C SER A 94 -11.85 10.07 3.56
N ASN A 95 -11.39 8.89 3.12
CA ASN A 95 -10.63 7.97 3.95
C ASN A 95 -9.27 8.56 4.33
N VAL A 96 -8.59 9.20 3.38
CA VAL A 96 -7.33 9.90 3.63
C VAL A 96 -7.50 11.07 4.60
N GLY A 97 -8.59 11.84 4.48
CA GLY A 97 -8.92 12.94 5.39
C GLY A 97 -9.28 12.48 6.80
N LEU A 98 -10.04 11.39 6.92
CA LEU A 98 -10.34 10.76 8.20
C LEU A 98 -9.06 10.26 8.87
N LEU A 99 -8.19 9.55 8.14
CA LEU A 99 -6.88 9.12 8.64
C LEU A 99 -6.03 10.30 9.13
N GLY A 100 -5.94 11.36 8.33
CA GLY A 100 -5.16 12.56 8.68
C GLY A 100 -5.69 13.33 9.90
N THR A 101 -6.93 13.08 10.31
CA THR A 101 -7.55 13.68 11.51
C THR A 101 -7.63 12.70 12.68
N GLY A 102 -7.03 11.51 12.56
CA GLY A 102 -7.07 10.47 13.60
C GLY A 102 -8.45 9.82 13.77
N GLN A 103 -9.32 9.95 12.77
CA GLN A 103 -10.64 9.35 12.77
C GLN A 103 -10.61 7.95 12.15
N LYS A 104 -11.62 7.15 12.50
CA LYS A 104 -11.79 5.81 11.96
C LYS A 104 -12.07 5.87 10.46
N SER A 105 -11.27 5.17 9.66
CA SER A 105 -11.36 5.16 8.19
C SER A 105 -11.08 3.76 7.62
N MET A 106 -11.14 3.60 6.30
CA MET A 106 -10.30 2.61 5.63
C MET A 106 -8.88 3.16 5.54
N VAL A 107 -7.88 2.32 5.78
CA VAL A 107 -6.48 2.71 5.79
C VAL A 107 -5.79 2.13 4.56
N PRO A 108 -4.97 2.92 3.84
CA PRO A 108 -4.14 2.45 2.75
C PRO A 108 -3.40 1.14 3.05
N CYS A 109 -3.60 0.13 2.20
CA CYS A 109 -3.17 -1.25 2.46
C CYS A 109 -1.66 -1.37 2.67
N THR A 110 -0.87 -0.74 1.80
CA THR A 110 0.60 -0.81 1.87
C THR A 110 1.14 -0.17 3.14
N PRO A 111 0.78 1.09 3.48
CA PRO A 111 1.11 1.69 4.77
C PRO A 111 0.65 0.88 5.99
N LEU A 112 -0.57 0.33 5.95
CA LEU A 112 -1.10 -0.51 7.02
C LEU A 112 -0.22 -1.77 7.21
N GLY A 113 0.12 -2.45 6.12
CA GLY A 113 0.97 -3.63 6.15
C GLY A 113 2.37 -3.32 6.71
N CYS A 114 2.93 -2.17 6.34
CA CYS A 114 4.20 -1.69 6.90
C CYS A 114 4.10 -1.45 8.41
N LEU A 115 3.03 -0.79 8.88
CA LEU A 115 2.80 -0.53 10.29
C LEU A 115 2.63 -1.84 11.08
N MET A 116 1.89 -2.81 10.53
CA MET A 116 1.71 -4.12 11.17
C MET A 116 3.04 -4.84 11.35
N MET A 117 3.92 -4.85 10.34
CA MET A 117 5.26 -5.43 10.46
C MET A 117 6.12 -4.72 11.51
N LEU A 118 6.03 -3.39 11.58
CA LEU A 118 6.76 -2.60 12.59
C LEU A 118 6.26 -2.89 14.01
N ARG A 119 4.93 -2.95 14.21
CA ARG A 119 4.31 -3.30 15.49
C ARG A 119 4.66 -4.72 15.92
N ASP A 120 4.65 -5.67 14.99
CA ASP A 120 5.05 -7.06 15.27
C ASP A 120 6.52 -7.16 15.68
N HIS A 121 7.42 -6.44 15.00
CA HIS A 121 8.85 -6.48 15.28
C HIS A 121 9.25 -5.77 16.57
N HIS A 122 8.71 -4.57 16.84
CA HIS A 122 9.11 -3.72 17.97
C HIS A 122 8.18 -3.82 19.19
N GLY A 123 6.95 -4.30 19.02
CA GLY A 123 5.87 -4.18 20.00
C GLY A 123 5.33 -2.75 20.09
N SER A 124 6.19 -1.78 20.40
CA SER A 124 5.87 -0.35 20.39
C SER A 124 6.95 0.44 19.66
N ILE A 125 6.52 1.35 18.79
CA ILE A 125 7.38 2.29 18.05
C ILE A 125 7.30 3.72 18.61
N SER A 126 6.63 3.90 19.75
CA SER A 126 6.44 5.22 20.37
C SER A 126 7.77 5.87 20.70
N GLY A 127 7.95 7.12 20.26
CA GLY A 127 9.15 7.93 20.49
C GLY A 127 10.32 7.66 19.53
N MET A 128 10.20 6.68 18.61
CA MET A 128 11.23 6.42 17.61
C MET A 128 11.26 7.52 16.53
N ASP A 129 12.45 7.81 16.01
CA ASP A 129 12.63 8.70 14.85
C ASP A 129 12.39 7.90 13.57
N ALA A 130 11.31 8.21 12.84
CA ALA A 130 10.97 7.57 11.58
C ALA A 130 11.14 8.52 10.39
N VAL A 131 11.78 8.03 9.32
CA VAL A 131 11.89 8.72 8.04
C VAL A 131 11.12 7.96 6.98
N VAL A 132 10.20 8.64 6.30
CA VAL A 132 9.53 8.13 5.11
C VAL A 132 10.14 8.82 3.89
N ILE A 133 10.82 8.04 3.03
CA ILE A 133 11.41 8.52 1.79
C ILE A 133 10.40 8.30 0.67
N GLY A 134 9.72 9.38 0.27
CA GLY A 134 8.58 9.32 -0.65
C GLY A 134 7.37 10.03 -0.07
N ARG A 135 6.61 10.70 -0.94
CA ARG A 135 5.44 11.50 -0.55
C ARG A 135 4.23 11.30 -1.47
N SER A 136 4.13 10.11 -2.06
CA SER A 136 2.97 9.72 -2.85
C SER A 136 1.70 9.75 -1.99
N ASN A 137 0.56 9.96 -2.65
CA ASN A 137 -0.74 9.95 -1.97
C ASN A 137 -1.11 8.55 -1.47
N ILE A 138 -0.64 7.51 -2.15
CA ILE A 138 -0.99 6.11 -1.88
C ILE A 138 -0.09 5.41 -0.84
N VAL A 139 1.14 5.91 -0.62
CA VAL A 139 2.07 5.29 0.35
C VAL A 139 2.69 6.33 1.28
N GLY A 140 3.48 7.28 0.75
CA GLY A 140 4.36 8.10 1.60
C GLY A 140 3.60 8.96 2.63
N LYS A 141 2.58 9.68 2.18
CA LYS A 141 1.75 10.53 3.07
C LYS A 141 0.97 9.71 4.11
N PRO A 142 0.20 8.67 3.74
CA PRO A 142 -0.52 7.87 4.73
C PRO A 142 0.40 7.11 5.69
N MET A 143 1.56 6.61 5.22
CA MET A 143 2.55 5.98 6.10
C MET A 143 3.03 6.95 7.19
N ALA A 144 3.31 8.21 6.82
CA ALA A 144 3.72 9.21 7.78
C ALA A 144 2.62 9.51 8.82
N GLN A 145 1.35 9.52 8.42
CA GLN A 145 0.23 9.70 9.36
C GLN A 145 0.08 8.51 10.31
N LEU A 146 0.24 7.28 9.81
CA LEU A 146 0.18 6.09 10.65
C LEU A 146 1.31 6.03 11.68
N LEU A 147 2.54 6.32 11.27
CA LEU A 147 3.69 6.41 12.19
C LEU A 147 3.49 7.50 13.25
N LEU A 148 2.93 8.65 12.85
CA LEU A 148 2.61 9.73 13.77
C LEU A 148 1.51 9.31 14.76
N GLY A 149 0.50 8.56 14.29
CA GLY A 149 -0.55 7.97 15.13
C GLY A 149 0.02 7.01 16.19
N ASP A 150 1.08 6.28 15.86
CA ASP A 150 1.82 5.42 16.78
C ASP A 150 2.91 6.16 17.59
N SER A 151 2.83 7.49 17.63
CA SER A 151 3.70 8.36 18.43
C SER A 151 5.17 8.37 18.01
N CYS A 152 5.50 8.08 16.75
CA CYS A 152 6.84 8.35 16.21
C CYS A 152 7.07 9.85 15.98
N THR A 153 8.33 10.29 16.05
CA THR A 153 8.76 11.54 15.43
C THR A 153 8.95 11.29 13.94
N VAL A 154 8.13 11.89 13.09
CA VAL A 154 8.12 11.57 11.64
C VAL A 154 8.74 12.67 10.79
N THR A 155 9.67 12.28 9.93
CA THR A 155 10.20 13.13 8.85
C THR A 155 9.78 12.57 7.49
N ILE A 156 9.15 13.41 6.66
CA ILE A 156 8.86 13.06 5.25
C ILE A 156 9.97 13.62 4.37
N ALA A 157 10.72 12.74 3.71
CA ALA A 157 11.76 13.08 2.77
C ALA A 157 11.32 12.84 1.32
N HIS A 158 11.89 13.57 0.36
CA HIS A 158 11.54 13.49 -1.05
C HIS A 158 12.66 14.04 -1.95
N SER A 159 12.42 14.08 -3.26
CA SER A 159 13.37 14.54 -4.29
C SER A 159 13.89 15.99 -4.16
N ARG A 160 13.41 16.75 -3.19
CA ARG A 160 13.86 18.13 -2.88
C ARG A 160 14.41 18.28 -1.46
N THR A 161 14.50 17.18 -0.71
CA THR A 161 15.14 17.16 0.60
C THR A 161 16.63 17.45 0.41
N LYS A 162 17.13 18.47 1.12
CA LYS A 162 18.56 18.74 1.19
C LYS A 162 19.19 17.71 2.11
N ASP A 163 20.34 17.19 1.68
CA ASP A 163 21.11 16.19 2.42
C ASP A 163 20.26 14.99 2.87
N LEU A 164 19.65 14.33 1.88
CA LEU A 164 18.90 13.11 2.13
C LEU A 164 19.70 12.04 2.92
N PRO A 165 21.00 11.80 2.66
CA PRO A 165 21.80 10.87 3.45
C PRO A 165 21.77 11.16 4.95
N ASP A 166 22.01 12.41 5.36
CA ASP A 166 22.02 12.79 6.77
C ASP A 166 20.62 12.72 7.41
N VAL A 167 19.58 13.01 6.61
CA VAL A 167 18.19 12.83 7.06
C VAL A 167 17.89 11.37 7.36
N VAL A 168 18.36 10.44 6.54
CA VAL A 168 18.12 9.00 6.75
C VAL A 168 18.97 8.46 7.91
N ARG A 169 20.21 8.93 8.07
CA ARG A 169 21.17 8.41 9.05
C ARG A 169 20.79 8.66 10.52
N ARG A 170 19.82 9.53 10.79
CA ARG A 170 19.31 9.74 12.16
C ARG A 170 18.18 8.79 12.55
N ALA A 171 17.52 8.16 11.58
CA ALA A 171 16.27 7.44 11.80
C ALA A 171 16.48 6.06 12.42
N ASP A 172 15.62 5.72 13.38
CA ASP A 172 15.45 4.35 13.90
C ASP A 172 14.64 3.49 12.91
N ILE A 173 13.69 4.11 12.20
CA ILE A 173 12.86 3.46 11.19
C ILE A 173 13.02 4.20 9.85
N VAL A 174 13.37 3.47 8.80
CA VAL A 174 13.44 3.98 7.42
C VAL A 174 12.39 3.27 6.58
N VAL A 175 11.42 4.02 6.05
CA VAL A 175 10.46 3.51 5.06
C VAL A 175 10.80 4.09 3.69
N ALA A 176 11.28 3.26 2.77
CA ALA A 176 11.62 3.65 1.40
C ALA A 176 10.46 3.35 0.44
N ALA A 177 9.89 4.39 -0.17
CA ALA A 177 8.75 4.32 -1.08
C ALA A 177 8.90 5.33 -2.23
N VAL A 178 10.02 5.24 -2.95
CA VAL A 178 10.42 6.14 -4.04
C VAL A 178 10.18 5.55 -5.44
N GLY A 179 10.07 4.22 -5.58
CA GLY A 179 9.93 3.56 -6.87
C GLY A 179 11.17 3.73 -7.74
N ARG A 180 12.37 3.60 -7.15
CA ARG A 180 13.66 3.73 -7.82
C ARG A 180 14.59 2.63 -7.32
N PRO A 181 15.05 1.72 -8.20
CA PRO A 181 15.81 0.56 -7.79
C PRO A 181 17.08 0.95 -7.04
N GLU A 182 17.28 0.37 -5.86
CA GLU A 182 18.52 0.44 -5.08
C GLU A 182 19.02 1.88 -4.84
N MET A 183 18.10 2.85 -4.75
CA MET A 183 18.41 4.27 -4.56
C MET A 183 19.00 4.58 -3.18
N VAL A 184 18.60 3.83 -2.15
CA VAL A 184 19.04 4.05 -0.77
C VAL A 184 20.19 3.08 -0.44
N PRO A 185 21.45 3.53 -0.45
CA PRO A 185 22.59 2.70 -0.06
C PRO A 185 22.67 2.49 1.46
N GLY A 186 23.36 1.43 1.87
CA GLY A 186 23.53 1.08 3.28
C GLY A 186 24.26 2.13 4.11
N ASP A 187 25.16 2.93 3.53
CA ASP A 187 25.90 3.97 4.27
C ASP A 187 25.00 5.12 4.80
N TRP A 188 23.77 5.23 4.28
CA TRP A 188 22.73 6.13 4.78
C TRP A 188 22.00 5.57 6.00
N ILE A 189 21.98 4.25 6.18
CA ILE A 189 21.23 3.58 7.23
C ILE A 189 21.96 3.72 8.57
N LYS A 190 21.22 4.09 9.62
CA LYS A 190 21.73 4.10 11.01
C LYS A 190 21.98 2.66 11.47
N GLU A 191 23.07 2.46 12.21
CA GLU A 191 23.38 1.15 12.79
C GLU A 191 22.22 0.67 13.69
N GLY A 192 21.72 -0.53 13.45
CA GLY A 192 20.60 -1.12 14.19
C GLY A 192 19.21 -0.64 13.76
N ALA A 193 19.07 0.23 12.75
CA ALA A 193 17.76 0.69 12.29
C ALA A 193 16.93 -0.42 11.65
N THR A 194 15.60 -0.24 11.66
CA THR A 194 14.65 -1.07 10.93
C THR A 194 14.32 -0.44 9.58
N VAL A 195 14.48 -1.22 8.51
CA VAL A 195 14.25 -0.76 7.13
C VAL A 195 13.04 -1.48 6.54
N ILE A 196 12.03 -0.69 6.15
CA ILE A 196 10.89 -1.14 5.36
C ILE A 196 11.09 -0.66 3.92
N ASP A 197 11.40 -1.59 3.03
CA ASP A 197 11.53 -1.36 1.61
C ASP A 197 10.20 -1.68 0.90
N VAL A 198 9.48 -0.62 0.54
CA VAL A 198 8.18 -0.68 -0.14
C VAL A 198 8.35 -0.82 -1.65
N GLY A 199 9.51 -0.45 -2.18
CA GLY A 199 9.79 -0.46 -3.61
C GLY A 199 9.70 -1.85 -4.20
N ILE A 200 9.11 -1.96 -5.39
CA ILE A 200 9.19 -3.16 -6.22
C ILE A 200 9.54 -2.71 -7.62
N ASN A 201 10.83 -2.85 -7.95
CA ASN A 201 11.40 -2.42 -9.21
C ASN A 201 11.85 -3.65 -10.00
N ARG A 202 11.53 -3.69 -11.30
CA ARG A 202 12.05 -4.73 -12.20
C ARG A 202 13.29 -4.20 -12.90
N ILE A 203 14.41 -4.90 -12.74
CA ILE A 203 15.68 -4.59 -13.40
C ILE A 203 16.18 -5.81 -14.17
N GLU A 204 17.08 -5.59 -15.12
CA GLU A 204 17.83 -6.65 -15.77
C GLU A 204 19.21 -6.80 -15.08
N ARG A 205 19.52 -8.00 -14.61
CA ARG A 205 20.82 -8.36 -14.03
C ARG A 205 21.24 -9.72 -14.61
N ASP A 206 22.42 -9.77 -15.19
CA ASP A 206 22.97 -10.97 -15.87
C ASP A 206 22.02 -11.59 -16.91
N GLY A 207 21.32 -10.75 -17.69
CA GLY A 207 20.37 -11.19 -18.71
C GLY A 207 19.07 -11.77 -18.16
N LYS A 208 18.79 -11.59 -16.86
CA LYS A 208 17.57 -12.04 -16.19
C LYS A 208 16.83 -10.86 -15.59
N ASN A 209 15.49 -10.90 -15.68
CA ASN A 209 14.63 -10.00 -14.95
C ASN A 209 14.66 -10.35 -13.46
N VAL A 210 15.04 -9.39 -12.62
CA VAL A 210 15.08 -9.51 -11.16
C VAL A 210 14.21 -8.42 -10.55
N LEU A 211 13.53 -8.75 -9.45
CA LEU A 211 12.84 -7.76 -8.63
C LEU A 211 13.77 -7.29 -7.53
N VAL A 212 13.94 -5.99 -7.41
CA VAL A 212 14.72 -5.33 -6.35
C VAL A 212 13.89 -4.22 -5.72
N GLY A 213 14.25 -3.85 -4.50
CA GLY A 213 13.57 -2.78 -3.79
C GLY A 213 14.11 -1.39 -4.12
N ASP A 214 13.70 -0.41 -3.34
CA ASP A 214 14.23 0.95 -3.37
C ASP A 214 15.53 1.09 -2.59
N VAL A 215 15.85 0.12 -1.72
CA VAL A 215 17.05 0.04 -0.90
C VAL A 215 18.02 -0.94 -1.53
N ASP A 216 19.31 -0.61 -1.54
CA ASP A 216 20.36 -1.61 -1.80
C ASP A 216 20.42 -2.57 -0.62
N PHE A 217 19.69 -3.69 -0.77
CA PHE A 217 19.48 -4.66 0.30
C PHE A 217 20.80 -5.18 0.87
N ASN A 218 21.79 -5.46 0.03
CA ASN A 218 23.04 -6.06 0.48
C ASN A 218 23.82 -5.12 1.39
N SER A 219 24.02 -3.86 0.97
CA SER A 219 24.75 -2.90 1.79
C SER A 219 23.95 -2.44 3.01
N ALA A 220 22.62 -2.36 2.91
CA ALA A 220 21.77 -1.99 4.04
C ALA A 220 21.69 -3.10 5.10
N ALA A 221 21.65 -4.37 4.71
CA ALA A 221 21.59 -5.51 5.62
C ALA A 221 22.84 -5.66 6.50
N GLU A 222 23.98 -5.10 6.09
CA GLU A 222 25.20 -5.07 6.92
C GLU A 222 25.07 -4.15 8.14
N ARG A 223 24.08 -3.24 8.16
CA ARG A 223 23.94 -2.20 9.20
C ARG A 223 22.57 -2.19 9.87
N ALA A 224 21.53 -2.53 9.12
CA ALA A 224 20.17 -2.58 9.63
C ALA A 224 20.03 -3.69 10.69
N GLY A 225 19.32 -3.39 11.78
CA GLY A 225 18.93 -4.40 12.77
C GLY A 225 17.86 -5.34 12.20
N ALA A 226 17.03 -4.83 11.29
CA ALA A 226 16.07 -5.61 10.50
C ALA A 226 15.80 -4.91 9.15
N ILE A 227 15.58 -5.68 8.09
CA ILE A 227 15.26 -5.17 6.76
C ILE A 227 14.27 -6.10 6.06
N THR A 228 13.26 -5.54 5.40
CA THR A 228 12.32 -6.33 4.58
C THR A 228 12.97 -6.77 3.26
N PRO A 229 12.86 -8.04 2.85
CA PRO A 229 13.36 -8.48 1.56
C PRO A 229 12.44 -8.01 0.42
N VAL A 230 13.02 -7.81 -0.77
CA VAL A 230 12.28 -7.62 -2.02
C VAL A 230 12.73 -8.67 -3.03
N PRO A 231 11.82 -9.53 -3.53
CA PRO A 231 10.42 -9.68 -3.14
C PRO A 231 10.25 -10.39 -1.78
N GLY A 232 9.02 -10.37 -1.24
CA GLY A 232 8.63 -11.20 -0.08
C GLY A 232 8.44 -10.45 1.24
N GLY A 233 8.71 -9.14 1.28
CA GLY A 233 8.43 -8.27 2.43
C GLY A 233 7.05 -7.59 2.37
N VAL A 234 7.02 -6.33 1.93
CA VAL A 234 5.81 -5.48 1.96
C VAL A 234 4.70 -5.99 1.04
N GLY A 235 5.03 -6.50 -0.15
CA GLY A 235 4.03 -6.90 -1.16
C GLY A 235 2.95 -7.88 -0.66
N PRO A 236 3.30 -9.01 -0.03
CA PRO A 236 2.32 -9.91 0.60
C PRO A 236 1.43 -9.22 1.64
N MET A 237 1.97 -8.31 2.44
CA MET A 237 1.20 -7.57 3.45
C MET A 237 0.16 -6.64 2.81
N THR A 238 0.48 -6.00 1.68
CA THR A 238 -0.49 -5.20 0.92
C THR A 238 -1.73 -6.02 0.56
N ILE A 239 -1.56 -7.27 0.12
CA ILE A 239 -2.71 -8.12 -0.22
C ILE A 239 -3.46 -8.55 1.04
N ALA A 240 -2.75 -8.93 2.11
CA ALA A 240 -3.39 -9.29 3.38
C ALA A 240 -4.25 -8.14 3.94
N CYS A 241 -3.74 -6.90 3.91
CA CYS A 241 -4.46 -5.72 4.35
C CYS A 241 -5.67 -5.39 3.48
N LEU A 242 -5.60 -5.61 2.16
CA LEU A 242 -6.75 -5.47 1.26
C LEU A 242 -7.89 -6.43 1.65
N LEU A 243 -7.56 -7.69 1.93
CA LEU A 243 -8.54 -8.69 2.36
C LEU A 243 -9.12 -8.31 3.74
N ALA A 244 -8.28 -7.88 4.68
CA ALA A 244 -8.69 -7.44 6.01
C ALA A 244 -9.63 -6.21 5.95
N ASN A 245 -9.30 -5.21 5.12
CA ASN A 245 -10.16 -4.06 4.87
C ASN A 245 -11.49 -4.47 4.27
N THR A 246 -11.51 -5.46 3.38
CA THR A 246 -12.78 -5.96 2.80
C THR A 246 -13.66 -6.68 3.83
N VAL A 247 -13.08 -7.46 4.74
CA VAL A 247 -13.81 -8.03 5.87
C VAL A 247 -14.37 -6.90 6.76
N THR A 248 -13.56 -5.89 7.05
CA THR A 248 -13.96 -4.71 7.83
C THR A 248 -15.13 -3.97 7.18
N ALA A 249 -15.07 -3.74 5.86
CA ALA A 249 -16.14 -3.12 5.08
C ALA A 249 -17.43 -3.94 5.17
N CYS A 250 -17.33 -5.26 5.03
CA CYS A 250 -18.45 -6.17 5.19
C CYS A 250 -19.07 -6.10 6.59
N CYS A 251 -18.25 -6.08 7.65
CA CYS A 251 -18.76 -5.94 9.02
C CYS A 251 -19.51 -4.61 9.20
N ARG A 252 -18.91 -3.49 8.76
CA ARG A 252 -19.53 -2.15 8.83
C ARG A 252 -20.87 -2.10 8.09
N ALA A 253 -20.91 -2.60 6.86
CA ALA A 253 -22.13 -2.62 6.04
C ALA A 253 -23.28 -3.44 6.67
N ASN A 254 -22.94 -4.45 7.49
CA ASN A 254 -23.90 -5.34 8.14
C ASN A 254 -24.11 -5.06 9.64
N ASN A 255 -23.56 -3.95 10.18
CA ASN A 255 -23.59 -3.61 11.60
C ASN A 255 -23.04 -4.73 12.51
N LEU A 256 -22.01 -5.44 12.06
CA LEU A 256 -21.30 -6.44 12.83
C LEU A 256 -20.07 -5.81 13.51
N ALA A 257 -19.62 -6.42 14.60
CA ALA A 257 -18.36 -6.04 15.23
C ALA A 257 -17.20 -6.20 14.23
N GLU A 258 -16.33 -5.20 14.17
CA GLU A 258 -15.10 -5.28 13.38
C GLU A 258 -14.12 -6.26 14.04
N PRO A 259 -13.32 -7.01 13.25
CA PRO A 259 -12.33 -7.89 13.81
C PRO A 259 -11.22 -7.13 14.55
N GLU A 260 -10.84 -7.59 15.74
CA GLU A 260 -9.72 -7.02 16.48
C GLU A 260 -8.37 -7.43 15.85
N GLY A 261 -7.42 -6.49 15.78
CA GLY A 261 -6.03 -6.76 15.35
C GLY A 261 -5.83 -6.97 13.84
N LEU A 262 -6.89 -6.84 13.03
CA LEU A 262 -6.83 -6.99 11.56
C LEU A 262 -6.62 -5.65 10.81
N THR A 263 -6.83 -4.51 11.48
CA THR A 263 -6.61 -3.15 10.93
C THR A 263 -5.95 -2.23 11.97
N ALA A 264 -5.55 -1.02 11.55
CA ALA A 264 -4.81 -0.05 12.37
C ALA A 264 -5.50 0.34 13.68
#